data_AF-A0A851WQW5-F1
#
_entry.id   AF-A0A851WQW5-F1
#
_cell.length_a   1.000
_cell.length_b   1.000
_cell.length_c   1.000
_cell.angle_alpha   90.00
_cell.angle_beta   90.00
_cell.angle_gamma   90.00
#
_symmetry.space_group_name_H-M   'P 1'
#
loop_
_entity.id
_entity.type
_entity.pdbx_description
1 polymer ?
#
loop_
_entity_poly.entity_id
_entity_poly.type
_entity_poly.pdbx_seq_one_letter_code
_entity_poly.pdbx_strand_id
1 'polypeptide(L)' 'DPGEDSICPCINSGGVFVSPYALNLSSFTKLIKRLQERYPEFNRERIVDAVQEVRKNHKGVLSGMAISSIEEEASAIL' A
#
# COMPACT_ATOMS: atom_id res chain seq x y z
N ASP A 1 14.84 -35.71 -13.11
CA ASP A 1 14.55 -35.54 -11.68
C ASP A 1 14.56 -34.05 -11.38
N PRO A 2 13.41 -33.36 -11.30
CA PRO A 2 13.36 -31.94 -10.96
C PRO A 2 12.92 -31.80 -9.48
N GLY A 3 13.86 -31.42 -8.62
CA GLY A 3 13.57 -30.99 -7.26
C GLY A 3 13.37 -29.48 -7.23
N GLU A 4 12.12 -29.05 -7.31
CA GLU A 4 11.68 -27.70 -6.94
C GLU A 4 11.60 -27.56 -5.40
N ASP A 5 11.28 -26.34 -4.96
CA ASP A 5 10.94 -25.91 -3.59
C ASP A 5 12.08 -25.45 -2.67
N SER A 6 12.34 -24.14 -2.75
CA SER A 6 12.69 -23.38 -1.53
C SER A 6 12.17 -21.94 -1.62
N ILE A 7 10.85 -21.78 -1.73
CA ILE A 7 10.17 -20.54 -1.34
C ILE A 7 9.45 -20.88 -0.05
N CYS A 8 9.98 -20.46 1.10
CA CYS A 8 9.29 -20.59 2.37
C CYS A 8 8.05 -19.67 2.37
N PRO A 9 6.81 -20.21 2.35
CA PRO A 9 5.66 -19.39 2.67
C PRO A 9 5.57 -19.35 4.20
N CYS A 10 5.49 -18.17 4.80
CA CYS A 10 4.91 -18.07 6.14
C CYS A 10 3.43 -18.48 6.02
N ILE A 11 3.16 -19.79 6.16
CA ILE A 11 1.83 -20.38 6.18
C ILE A 11 1.20 -19.95 7.50
N ASN A 12 0.29 -18.98 7.44
CA ASN A 12 -0.68 -18.77 8.50
C ASN A 12 -1.89 -19.66 8.17
N SER A 13 -2.20 -20.60 9.07
CA SER A 13 -3.30 -21.55 8.98
C SER A 13 -4.67 -20.84 9.01
N GLY A 14 -5.05 -20.27 7.88
CA GLY A 14 -6.26 -19.49 7.68
C GLY A 14 -6.16 -18.73 6.37
N GLY A 15 -6.33 -19.45 5.25
CA GLY A 15 -6.07 -18.98 3.89
C GLY A 15 -6.87 -17.76 3.47
N VAL A 16 -6.39 -16.58 3.87
CA VAL A 16 -6.68 -15.33 3.17
C VAL A 16 -5.37 -14.90 2.54
N PHE A 17 -5.25 -15.12 1.24
CA PHE A 17 -4.20 -14.50 0.44
C PHE A 17 -4.52 -13.00 0.37
N VAL A 18 -4.21 -12.28 1.44
CA VAL A 18 -4.24 -10.83 1.46
C VAL A 18 -3.09 -10.41 0.58
N SER A 19 -3.39 -10.12 -0.68
CA SER A 19 -2.43 -9.47 -1.59
C SER A 19 -1.73 -8.36 -0.80
N PRO A 20 -0.42 -8.16 -0.90
CA PRO A 20 0.26 -7.06 -0.21
C PRO A 20 -0.27 -5.67 -0.66
N TYR A 21 -1.13 -5.65 -1.70
CA TYR A 21 -1.92 -4.52 -2.18
C TYR A 21 -3.29 -4.36 -1.52
N ALA A 22 -3.75 -5.31 -0.70
CA ALA A 22 -5.09 -5.35 -0.14
C ALA A 22 -5.23 -4.44 1.10
N LEU A 23 -4.82 -3.18 0.96
CA LEU A 23 -5.75 -2.15 1.37
C LEU A 23 -7.04 -2.42 0.60
N ASN A 24 -8.18 -2.51 1.28
CA ASN A 24 -9.48 -2.62 0.61
C ASN A 24 -9.50 -1.59 -0.54
N LEU A 25 -9.81 -2.01 -1.77
CA LEU A 25 -9.78 -1.15 -2.96
C LEU A 25 -10.56 0.17 -2.75
N SER A 26 -11.63 0.13 -1.95
CA SER A 26 -12.38 1.32 -1.53
C SER A 26 -11.56 2.26 -0.66
N SER A 27 -10.82 1.74 0.33
CA SER A 27 -9.94 2.53 1.20
C SER A 27 -8.77 3.15 0.44
N PHE A 28 -8.15 2.41 -0.48
CA PHE A 28 -7.11 2.97 -1.34
C PHE A 28 -7.66 4.09 -2.23
N THR A 29 -8.81 3.86 -2.87
CA THR A 29 -9.45 4.90 -3.70
C THR A 29 -9.82 6.14 -2.87
N LYS A 30 -10.31 5.96 -1.64
CA LYS A 30 -10.59 7.07 -0.71
C LYS A 30 -9.33 7.85 -0.33
N LEU A 31 -8.23 7.15 -0.04
CA LEU A 31 -6.94 7.79 0.26
C LEU A 31 -6.45 8.62 -0.92
N ILE A 32 -6.43 8.04 -2.13
CA ILE A 32 -6.00 8.75 -3.34
C ILE A 32 -6.91 9.97 -3.59
N LYS A 33 -8.23 9.84 -3.45
CA LYS A 33 -9.16 10.96 -3.62
C LYS A 33 -8.90 12.09 -2.63
N ARG A 34 -8.67 11.78 -1.35
CA ARG A 34 -8.36 12.78 -0.31
C ARG A 34 -7.06 13.52 -0.61
N LEU A 35 -6.01 12.79 -1.00
CA LEU A 35 -4.74 13.40 -1.38
C LEU A 35 -4.89 14.30 -2.62
N GLN A 36 -5.65 13.88 -3.63
CA GLN A 36 -5.94 14.72 -4.81
C GLN A 36 -6.76 15.97 -4.48
N GLU A 37 -7.71 15.87 -3.56
CA GLU A 37 -8.52 17.02 -3.10
C GLU A 37 -7.68 18.02 -2.31
N ARG A 38 -6.74 17.52 -1.50
CA ARG A 38 -5.85 18.34 -0.67
C ARG A 38 -4.69 18.95 -1.46
N TYR A 39 -4.20 18.22 -2.46
CA TYR A 39 -3.03 18.58 -3.24
C TYR A 39 -3.35 18.62 -4.75
N PRO A 40 -4.13 19.61 -5.20
CA PRO A 40 -4.56 19.71 -6.59
C PRO A 40 -3.40 20.09 -7.54
N GLU A 41 -2.24 20.52 -7.03
CA GLU A 41 -1.06 20.81 -7.86
C GLU A 41 -0.36 19.54 -8.36
N PHE A 42 -0.57 18.40 -7.68
CA PHE A 42 0.00 17.12 -8.09
C PHE A 42 -0.99 16.29 -8.90
N ASN A 43 -0.51 15.71 -9.99
CA ASN A 43 -1.31 14.78 -10.78
C ASN A 43 -1.49 13.45 -10.04
N ARG A 44 -2.47 12.64 -10.49
CA ARG A 44 -2.78 11.34 -9.86
C ARG A 44 -1.58 10.41 -9.78
N GLU A 45 -0.71 10.43 -10.78
CA GLU A 45 0.50 9.60 -10.84
C GLU A 45 1.44 9.94 -9.68
N ARG A 46 1.70 11.23 -9.46
CA ARG A 46 2.56 11.69 -8.36
C ARG A 46 2.00 11.34 -6.99
N ILE A 47 0.68 11.43 -6.81
CA ILE A 47 -0.01 10.99 -5.59
C ILE A 47 0.17 9.48 -5.38
N VAL A 48 -0.02 8.68 -6.43
CA VAL A 48 0.15 7.22 -6.36
C VAL A 48 1.60 6.84 -6.05
N ASP A 49 2.57 7.53 -6.64
CA ASP A 49 3.99 7.33 -6.37
C ASP A 49 4.34 7.62 -4.91
N ALA A 50 3.81 8.71 -4.35
CA ALA A 50 4.00 9.04 -2.93
C ALA A 50 3.46 7.92 -2.01
N VAL A 51 2.24 7.42 -2.27
CA VAL A 51 1.67 6.30 -1.50
C VAL A 51 2.48 5.01 -1.68
N GLN A 52 3.01 4.75 -2.87
CA GLN A 52 3.91 3.62 -3.10
C GLN A 52 5.21 3.75 -2.32
N GLU A 53 5.74 4.97 -2.18
CA GLU A 53 6.95 5.23 -1.41
C GLU A 53 6.73 4.98 0.09
N VAL A 54 5.60 5.44 0.65
CA VAL A 54 5.18 5.08 2.01
C VAL A 54 5.16 3.56 2.17
N ARG A 55 4.56 2.83 1.22
CA ARG A 55 4.54 1.36 1.27
C ARG A 55 5.94 0.74 1.29
N LYS A 56 6.90 1.26 0.52
CA LYS A 56 8.29 0.77 0.53
C LYS A 56 8.93 1.00 1.90
N ASN A 57 8.69 2.16 2.51
CA ASN A 57 9.17 2.49 3.85
C ASN A 57 8.59 1.57 4.93
N HIS A 58 7.39 1.04 4.71
CA HIS A 58 6.69 0.12 5.60
C HIS A 58 6.82 -1.37 5.19
N LYS A 59 8.01 -1.77 4.70
CA LYS A 59 8.34 -3.17 4.34
C LYS A 59 7.42 -3.79 3.30
N GLY A 60 6.83 -2.96 2.43
CA GLY A 60 6.00 -3.42 1.32
C GLY A 60 4.51 -3.60 1.66
N VAL A 61 4.07 -3.33 2.89
CA VAL A 61 2.66 -3.47 3.31
C VAL A 61 2.17 -2.23 4.05
N LEU A 62 0.92 -1.85 3.81
CA LEU A 62 0.23 -0.77 4.54
C LEU A 62 -0.90 -1.31 5.43
N SER A 63 -1.09 -2.63 5.45
CA SER A 63 -2.07 -3.29 6.32
C SER A 63 -1.73 -3.02 7.78
N GLY A 64 -2.70 -2.54 8.55
CA GLY A 64 -2.51 -2.19 9.96
C GLY A 64 -2.15 -0.72 10.20
N MET A 65 -1.85 0.07 9.16
CA MET A 65 -1.75 1.52 9.28
C MET A 65 -3.13 2.18 9.22
N ALA A 66 -3.30 3.23 10.03
CA ALA A 66 -4.43 4.13 9.88
C ALA A 66 -4.32 4.90 8.55
N ILE A 67 -5.45 5.06 7.84
CA ILE A 67 -5.49 5.81 6.58
C ILE A 67 -4.93 7.23 6.75
N SER A 68 -5.22 7.87 7.90
CA SER A 68 -4.69 9.20 8.24
C SER A 68 -3.16 9.23 8.34
N SER A 69 -2.54 8.17 8.87
CA SER A 69 -1.07 8.08 8.96
C SER A 69 -0.45 7.90 7.58
N ILE A 70 -1.07 7.08 6.72
CA ILE A 70 -0.62 6.92 5.32
C ILE A 70 -0.74 8.27 4.58
N GLU A 71 -1.84 8.99 4.81
CA GLU A 71 -2.08 10.31 4.23
C GLU A 71 -1.03 11.33 4.69
N GLU A 72 -0.69 11.37 5.97
CA GLU A 72 0.33 12.26 6.53
C GLU A 72 1.73 11.96 5.98
N GLU A 73 2.14 10.70 5.94
CA GLU A 73 3.44 10.32 5.37
C GLU A 73 3.51 10.58 3.86
N ALA A 74 2.44 10.28 3.12
CA ALA A 74 2.39 10.60 1.69
C ALA A 74 2.44 12.13 1.46
N SER A 75 1.79 12.91 2.33
CA SER A 75 1.83 14.37 2.31
C SER A 75 3.23 14.94 2.54
N ALA A 76 4.12 14.21 3.24
CA ALA A 76 5.51 14.63 3.43
C ALA A 76 6.41 14.34 2.21
N ILE A 77 5.93 13.53 1.26
CA ILE A 77 6.64 13.15 0.02
C ILE A 77 6.21 14.00 -1.18
N LEU A 78 5.01 14.56 -1.12
CA LEU A 78 4.44 15.50 -2.07
C LEU A 78 5.03 16.90 -1.85
#